data_AF-A0A087Y0E3-F1
#
_entry.id   AF-A0A087Y0E3-F1
#
_cell.length_a   1.000
_cell.length_b   1.000
_cell.length_c   1.000
_cell.angle_alpha   90.00
_cell.angle_beta   90.00
_cell.angle_gamma   90.00
#
_symmetry.space_group_name_H-M   'P 1'
#
loop_
_entity.id
_entity.type
_entity.pdbx_description
1 polymer ?
#
loop_
_entity_poly.entity_id
_entity_poly.type
_entity_poly.pdbx_seq_one_letter_code
_entity_poly.pdbx_strand_id
1 'polypeptide(L)'
;MKIDTNLTIPQLPEAPSQAGLQFAVATEEDFDEIMAMSKDIYGGLDYLPTRYTSWLQESNRTVILARKEGKVIALESACVIDDGETMLVEGLRVAPQERGKGVAGVLLRFCSELVKSKYPDVKVTRLTRDDQLGPKDFEKYRIITKQGILLVRFRAEELKLRLREIIPSADAHSSQQPGPPPVHLDQTSIHQLYLTTDLMHNVLPNATIIQDWQPFKLLPSNIAILLKKEIDWLVDDVSNPTVASLCTFPFKVPIGDDWYYLNIDMFGKDLSLAQQQFLCHLQRHTNNLKGHVMCQIFLEPGLWRPMTDFCQNTLNVDLVKEYTEQCVVESDLI
;
A
#
# COMPACT_ATOMS: atom_id res chain seq x y z
N MET A 1 38.40 -15.84 16.06
CA MET A 1 36.99 -16.00 16.46
C MET A 1 36.24 -16.39 15.20
N LYS A 2 35.80 -17.65 15.10
CA LYS A 2 35.11 -18.17 13.90
C LYS A 2 33.71 -17.57 13.87
N ILE A 3 33.31 -17.03 12.72
CA ILE A 3 31.96 -16.55 12.47
C ILE A 3 31.12 -17.78 12.15
N ASP A 4 30.21 -18.13 13.05
CA ASP A 4 29.19 -19.15 12.82
C ASP A 4 28.15 -18.59 11.83
N THR A 5 28.37 -18.83 10.54
CA THR A 5 27.33 -18.73 9.50
C THR A 5 26.50 -20.01 9.51
N ASN A 6 25.62 -20.14 10.51
CA ASN A 6 24.53 -21.10 10.49
C ASN A 6 23.23 -20.35 10.78
N LEU A 7 22.75 -19.59 9.78
CA LEU A 7 21.36 -19.16 9.73
C LEU A 7 20.53 -20.43 9.50
N THR A 8 19.99 -20.98 10.58
CA THR A 8 19.11 -22.13 10.55
C THR A 8 17.88 -21.75 9.73
N ILE A 9 17.65 -22.41 8.60
CA ILE A 9 16.40 -22.30 7.85
C ILE A 9 15.28 -22.65 8.84
N PRO A 10 14.28 -21.76 9.06
CA PRO A 10 13.18 -22.07 9.95
C PRO A 10 12.53 -23.38 9.52
N GLN A 11 12.36 -24.32 10.46
CA GLN A 11 11.56 -25.51 10.19
C GLN A 11 10.14 -25.07 9.88
N LEU A 12 9.70 -25.33 8.66
CA LEU A 12 8.34 -25.07 8.22
C LEU A 12 7.37 -25.95 9.04
N PRO A 13 6.20 -25.43 9.45
CA PRO A 13 5.15 -26.25 10.03
C PRO A 13 4.85 -27.48 9.16
N GLU A 14 4.49 -28.61 9.79
CA GLU A 14 3.95 -29.74 9.03
C GLU A 14 2.65 -29.30 8.35
N ALA A 15 2.63 -29.31 7.01
CA ALA A 15 1.48 -28.93 6.24
C ALA A 15 0.27 -29.79 6.63
N PRO A 16 -0.95 -29.23 6.81
CA PRO A 16 -2.13 -30.05 7.00
C PRO A 16 -2.30 -30.99 5.79
N SER A 17 -2.11 -32.28 6.04
CA SER A 17 -2.03 -33.37 5.05
C SER A 17 -3.29 -33.56 4.20
N GLN A 18 -4.35 -32.80 4.47
CA GLN A 18 -5.67 -32.96 3.88
C GLN A 18 -5.87 -32.28 2.51
N ALA A 19 -4.91 -31.47 2.01
CA ALA A 19 -5.10 -30.70 0.77
C ALA A 19 -4.11 -31.01 -0.38
N GLY A 20 -3.11 -31.89 -0.17
CA GLY A 20 -2.08 -32.16 -1.19
C GLY A 20 -1.21 -30.94 -1.54
N LEU A 21 -1.19 -29.94 -0.65
CA LEU A 21 -0.40 -28.73 -0.78
C LEU A 21 0.95 -28.89 -0.08
N GLN A 22 1.99 -28.40 -0.72
CA GLN A 22 3.33 -28.25 -0.15
C GLN A 22 3.60 -26.76 0.01
N PHE A 23 4.22 -26.36 1.11
CA PHE A 23 4.55 -24.96 1.36
C PHE A 23 6.06 -24.76 1.32
N ALA A 24 6.51 -23.63 0.79
CA ALA A 24 7.91 -23.26 0.73
C ALA A 24 8.08 -21.75 0.89
N VAL A 25 9.23 -21.33 1.43
CA VAL A 25 9.64 -19.92 1.38
C VAL A 25 10.07 -19.60 -0.05
N ALA A 26 9.56 -18.49 -0.58
CA ALA A 26 9.87 -18.07 -1.93
C ALA A 26 11.32 -17.59 -2.06
N THR A 27 11.89 -17.79 -3.23
CA THR A 27 13.25 -17.44 -3.62
C THR A 27 13.25 -16.67 -4.94
N GLU A 28 14.40 -16.15 -5.35
CA GLU A 28 14.52 -15.48 -6.65
C GLU A 28 14.20 -16.42 -7.83
N GLU A 29 14.47 -17.72 -7.68
CA GLU A 29 14.21 -18.74 -8.71
C GLU A 29 12.71 -18.95 -8.99
N ASP A 30 11.85 -18.59 -8.03
CA ASP A 30 10.39 -18.75 -8.16
C ASP A 30 9.73 -17.62 -8.98
N PHE A 31 10.47 -16.55 -9.32
CA PHE A 31 9.92 -15.33 -9.91
C PHE A 31 9.06 -15.60 -11.15
N ASP A 32 9.61 -16.32 -12.13
CA ASP A 32 8.93 -16.58 -13.40
C ASP A 32 7.63 -17.38 -13.20
N GLU A 33 7.64 -18.35 -12.29
CA GLU A 33 6.47 -19.18 -11.99
C GLU A 33 5.37 -18.36 -11.29
N ILE A 34 5.76 -17.50 -10.36
CA ILE A 34 4.85 -16.56 -9.68
C ILE A 34 4.24 -15.59 -10.69
N MET A 35 5.05 -15.00 -11.59
CA MET A 35 4.55 -14.05 -12.60
C MET A 35 3.61 -14.73 -13.59
N ALA A 36 3.90 -15.98 -13.99
CA ALA A 36 3.01 -16.76 -14.85
C ALA A 36 1.64 -17.02 -14.19
N MET A 37 1.61 -17.31 -12.89
CA MET A 37 0.37 -17.45 -12.11
C MET A 37 -0.41 -16.12 -12.00
N SER A 38 0.31 -15.00 -12.03
CA SER A 38 -0.20 -13.65 -11.80
C SER A 38 -0.64 -12.93 -13.06
N LYS A 39 -0.62 -13.61 -14.22
CA LYS A 39 -0.99 -13.02 -15.49
C LYS A 39 -2.38 -12.36 -15.42
N ASP A 40 -2.46 -11.13 -15.90
CA ASP A 40 -3.66 -10.29 -15.94
C ASP A 40 -4.27 -9.93 -14.57
N ILE A 41 -3.54 -10.15 -13.46
CA ILE A 41 -3.99 -9.72 -12.14
C ILE A 41 -4.19 -8.20 -12.10
N TYR A 42 -5.26 -7.75 -11.44
CA TYR A 42 -5.64 -6.34 -11.33
C TYR A 42 -5.78 -5.61 -12.69
N GLY A 43 -6.11 -6.34 -13.76
CA GLY A 43 -6.18 -5.74 -15.10
C GLY A 43 -4.82 -5.33 -15.65
N GLY A 44 -3.75 -6.00 -15.20
CA GLY A 44 -2.35 -5.76 -15.59
C GLY A 44 -1.66 -4.64 -14.80
N LEU A 45 -2.26 -4.14 -13.72
CA LEU A 45 -1.70 -3.13 -12.82
C LEU A 45 -0.85 -3.78 -11.71
N ASP A 46 -0.25 -4.94 -11.99
CA ASP A 46 0.46 -5.71 -10.98
C ASP A 46 1.71 -4.99 -10.48
N TYR A 47 1.79 -4.81 -9.16
CA TYR A 47 2.92 -4.20 -8.48
C TYR A 47 4.00 -5.20 -8.09
N LEU A 48 3.68 -6.50 -7.96
CA LEU A 48 4.62 -7.48 -7.42
C LEU A 48 5.90 -7.64 -8.26
N PRO A 49 5.88 -7.59 -9.61
CA PRO A 49 7.13 -7.63 -10.38
C PRO A 49 8.16 -6.61 -9.90
N THR A 50 7.71 -5.42 -9.50
CA THR A 50 8.59 -4.33 -9.01
C THR A 50 8.96 -4.48 -7.54
N ARG A 51 8.16 -5.18 -6.73
CA ARG A 51 8.36 -5.32 -5.27
C ARG A 51 9.05 -6.62 -4.86
N TYR A 52 8.99 -7.66 -5.69
CA TYR A 52 9.36 -9.02 -5.28
C TYR A 52 10.79 -9.11 -4.73
N THR A 53 11.78 -8.55 -5.43
CA THR A 53 13.18 -8.60 -5.00
C THR A 53 13.39 -7.88 -3.67
N SER A 54 12.77 -6.72 -3.45
CA SER A 54 12.91 -6.01 -2.16
C SER A 54 12.22 -6.77 -1.03
N TRP A 55 11.09 -7.41 -1.30
CA TRP A 55 10.39 -8.25 -0.32
C TRP A 55 11.25 -9.42 0.18
N LEU A 56 12.06 -10.04 -0.69
CA LEU A 56 12.95 -11.13 -0.28
C LEU A 56 14.10 -10.67 0.64
N GLN A 57 14.39 -9.36 0.68
CA GLN A 57 15.46 -8.77 1.48
C GLN A 57 14.97 -8.22 2.83
N GLU A 58 13.65 -8.08 3.02
CA GLU A 58 13.05 -7.55 4.24
C GLU A 58 13.10 -8.59 5.37
N SER A 59 13.89 -8.33 6.42
CA SER A 59 14.10 -9.27 7.53
C SER A 59 12.84 -9.61 8.33
N ASN A 60 11.87 -8.70 8.34
CA ASN A 60 10.58 -8.87 9.00
C ASN A 60 9.51 -9.46 8.06
N ARG A 61 9.84 -9.75 6.80
CA ARG A 61 8.95 -10.35 5.82
C ARG A 61 9.31 -11.80 5.52
N THR A 62 8.32 -12.59 5.18
CA THR A 62 8.49 -13.91 4.57
C THR A 62 7.43 -14.08 3.49
N VAL A 63 7.85 -14.45 2.29
CA VAL A 63 6.95 -14.77 1.18
C VAL A 63 6.79 -16.28 1.13
N ILE A 64 5.55 -16.76 1.17
CA ILE A 64 5.23 -18.20 1.19
C ILE A 64 4.52 -18.58 -0.10
N LEU A 65 4.95 -19.70 -0.67
CA LEU A 65 4.34 -20.33 -1.83
C LEU A 65 3.57 -21.57 -1.41
N ALA A 66 2.39 -21.77 -1.99
CA ALA A 66 1.74 -23.07 -2.00
C ALA A 66 2.01 -23.75 -3.35
N ARG A 67 2.51 -24.98 -3.29
CA ARG A 67 2.78 -25.84 -4.43
C ARG A 67 1.83 -27.04 -4.46
N LYS A 68 1.46 -27.48 -5.65
CA LYS A 68 0.69 -28.70 -5.90
C LYS A 68 1.30 -29.41 -7.10
N GLU A 69 1.66 -30.68 -6.93
CA GLU A 69 2.35 -31.47 -7.97
C GLU A 69 3.62 -30.76 -8.49
N GLY A 70 4.37 -30.14 -7.58
CA GLY A 70 5.60 -29.42 -7.89
C GLY A 70 5.42 -28.00 -8.45
N LYS A 71 4.20 -27.56 -8.78
CA LYS A 71 3.93 -26.24 -9.37
C LYS A 71 3.44 -25.22 -8.34
N VAL A 72 3.88 -23.96 -8.42
CA VAL A 72 3.32 -22.84 -7.65
C VAL A 72 1.88 -22.61 -8.07
N ILE A 73 0.99 -22.61 -7.08
CA ILE A 73 -0.44 -22.36 -7.29
C ILE A 73 -1.01 -21.28 -6.37
N ALA A 74 -0.25 -20.83 -5.37
CA ALA A 74 -0.59 -19.66 -4.58
C ALA A 74 0.65 -19.00 -3.98
N LEU A 75 0.53 -17.71 -3.66
CA LEU A 75 1.52 -16.91 -2.98
C LEU A 75 0.84 -16.04 -1.92
N GLU A 76 1.48 -15.86 -0.77
CA GLU A 76 1.11 -14.84 0.20
C GLU A 76 2.37 -14.32 0.90
N SER A 77 2.47 -13.01 1.09
CA SER A 77 3.52 -12.41 1.89
C SER A 77 3.01 -12.13 3.30
N ALA A 78 3.78 -12.51 4.31
CA ALA A 78 3.54 -12.18 5.71
C ALA A 78 4.68 -11.31 6.23
N CYS A 79 4.34 -10.14 6.77
CA CYS A 79 5.26 -9.15 7.29
C CYS A 79 4.92 -8.86 8.76
N VAL A 80 5.90 -8.95 9.65
CA VAL A 80 5.72 -8.67 11.07
C VAL A 80 6.02 -7.20 11.33
N ILE A 81 5.04 -6.50 11.89
CA ILE A 81 5.04 -5.06 12.14
C ILE A 81 4.54 -4.77 13.56
N ASP A 82 4.42 -3.49 13.91
CA ASP A 82 3.92 -3.03 15.22
C ASP A 82 4.71 -3.63 16.40
N ASP A 83 6.05 -3.49 16.37
CA ASP A 83 6.95 -4.04 17.40
C ASP A 83 6.82 -5.55 17.62
N GLY A 84 6.39 -6.30 16.60
CA GLY A 84 6.25 -7.75 16.68
C GLY A 84 4.85 -8.23 17.05
N GLU A 85 3.88 -7.33 17.22
CA GLU A 85 2.53 -7.69 17.66
C GLU A 85 1.56 -8.02 16.51
N THR A 86 1.88 -7.65 15.28
CA THR A 86 0.96 -7.75 14.14
C THR A 86 1.60 -8.47 12.97
N MET A 87 0.91 -9.48 12.43
CA MET A 87 1.20 -10.06 11.12
C MET A 87 0.38 -9.32 10.06
N LEU A 88 1.03 -8.48 9.26
CA LEU A 88 0.45 -7.92 8.04
C LEU A 88 0.58 -8.93 6.91
N VAL A 89 -0.53 -9.32 6.29
CA VAL A 89 -0.52 -10.15 5.07
C VAL A 89 -0.85 -9.35 3.83
N GLU A 90 -0.12 -9.59 2.75
CA GLU A 90 -0.31 -8.91 1.47
C GLU A 90 0.12 -9.78 0.27
N GLY A 91 -0.30 -9.36 -0.93
CA GLY A 91 0.09 -10.03 -2.17
C GLY A 91 -0.56 -11.40 -2.39
N LEU A 92 -1.65 -11.73 -1.69
CA LEU A 92 -2.37 -12.99 -1.85
C LEU A 92 -2.74 -13.24 -3.32
N ARG A 93 -2.30 -14.39 -3.83
CA ARG A 93 -2.59 -14.86 -5.19
C ARG A 93 -2.95 -16.33 -5.15
N VAL A 94 -3.90 -16.71 -5.98
CA VAL A 94 -4.24 -18.12 -6.24
C VAL A 94 -4.39 -18.29 -7.75
N ALA A 95 -3.73 -19.31 -8.29
CA ALA A 95 -3.81 -19.70 -9.69
C ALA A 95 -5.28 -19.82 -10.12
N PRO A 96 -5.69 -19.31 -11.29
CA PRO A 96 -7.09 -19.26 -11.71
C PRO A 96 -7.83 -20.59 -11.56
N GLN A 97 -7.19 -21.69 -11.93
CA GLN A 97 -7.73 -23.05 -11.86
C GLN A 97 -7.87 -23.60 -10.43
N GLU A 98 -7.25 -23.00 -9.43
CA GLU A 98 -7.33 -23.40 -8.01
C GLU A 98 -8.21 -22.45 -7.17
N ARG A 99 -8.75 -21.37 -7.75
CA ARG A 99 -9.67 -20.46 -7.08
C ARG A 99 -10.98 -21.16 -6.71
N GLY A 100 -11.60 -20.74 -5.61
CA GLY A 100 -12.84 -21.35 -5.08
C GLY A 100 -12.65 -22.69 -4.37
N LYS A 101 -11.41 -23.25 -4.32
CA LYS A 101 -11.11 -24.53 -3.67
C LYS A 101 -10.57 -24.40 -2.24
N GLY A 102 -10.61 -23.19 -1.67
CA GLY A 102 -10.15 -22.92 -0.30
C GLY A 102 -8.64 -22.75 -0.11
N VAL A 103 -7.84 -22.75 -1.19
CA VAL A 103 -6.35 -22.65 -1.13
C VAL A 103 -5.88 -21.44 -0.33
N ALA A 104 -6.44 -20.25 -0.57
CA ALA A 104 -6.10 -19.04 0.16
C ALA A 104 -6.28 -19.20 1.68
N GLY A 105 -7.35 -19.86 2.12
CA GLY A 105 -7.60 -20.10 3.54
C GLY A 105 -6.61 -21.08 4.17
N VAL A 106 -6.15 -22.09 3.42
CA VAL A 106 -5.11 -23.01 3.88
C VAL A 106 -3.77 -22.30 3.96
N LEU A 107 -3.41 -21.52 2.93
CA LEU A 107 -2.17 -20.76 2.89
C LEU A 107 -2.09 -19.74 4.03
N LEU A 108 -3.15 -18.96 4.26
CA LEU A 108 -3.19 -17.99 5.36
C LEU A 108 -3.03 -18.66 6.74
N ARG A 109 -3.63 -19.84 6.95
CA ARG A 109 -3.42 -20.61 8.19
C ARG A 109 -1.96 -21.04 8.35
N PHE A 110 -1.35 -21.55 7.28
CA PHE A 110 0.06 -21.91 7.30
C PHE A 110 0.96 -20.71 7.61
N CYS A 111 0.71 -19.56 6.97
CA CYS A 111 1.44 -18.31 7.27
C CYS A 111 1.29 -17.92 8.73
N SER A 112 0.07 -18.04 9.28
CA SER A 112 -0.23 -17.75 10.68
C SER A 112 0.56 -18.64 11.63
N GLU A 113 0.57 -19.95 11.41
CA GLU A 113 1.32 -20.92 12.23
C GLU A 113 2.84 -20.67 12.15
N LEU A 114 3.37 -20.43 10.95
CA LEU A 114 4.78 -20.13 10.74
C LEU A 114 5.20 -18.85 11.46
N VAL A 115 4.42 -17.77 11.31
CA VAL A 115 4.72 -16.48 11.96
C VAL A 115 4.58 -16.61 13.47
N LYS A 116 3.56 -17.29 13.98
CA LYS A 116 3.37 -17.49 15.42
C LYS A 116 4.50 -18.32 16.05
N SER A 117 5.04 -19.30 15.33
CA SER A 117 6.20 -20.08 15.74
C SER A 117 7.47 -19.22 15.82
N LYS A 118 7.70 -18.35 14.84
CA LYS A 118 8.88 -17.47 14.78
C LYS A 118 8.78 -16.24 15.68
N TYR A 119 7.58 -15.73 15.88
CA TYR A 119 7.26 -14.51 16.63
C TYR A 119 6.05 -14.77 17.55
N PRO A 120 6.29 -15.39 18.72
CA PRO A 120 5.21 -15.79 19.64
C PRO A 120 4.34 -14.63 20.13
N ASP A 121 4.90 -13.42 20.17
CA ASP A 121 4.25 -12.19 20.62
C ASP A 121 3.26 -11.59 19.60
N VAL A 122 3.21 -12.11 18.37
CA VAL A 122 2.21 -11.68 17.38
C VAL A 122 0.81 -12.04 17.90
N LYS A 123 -0.06 -11.04 18.01
CA LYS A 123 -1.42 -11.16 18.56
C LYS A 123 -2.49 -11.18 17.49
N VAL A 124 -2.24 -10.52 16.36
CA VAL A 124 -3.27 -10.22 15.38
C VAL A 124 -2.74 -10.37 13.96
N THR A 125 -3.64 -10.71 13.04
CA THR A 125 -3.41 -10.63 11.60
C THR A 125 -4.16 -9.45 11.04
N ARG A 126 -3.48 -8.62 10.25
CA ARG A 126 -4.03 -7.44 9.59
C ARG A 126 -3.89 -7.58 8.07
N LEU A 127 -4.89 -7.12 7.35
CA LEU A 127 -4.85 -7.01 5.90
C LEU A 127 -5.75 -5.88 5.41
N THR A 128 -5.55 -5.52 4.15
CA THR A 128 -6.34 -4.49 3.48
C THR A 128 -7.11 -5.11 2.33
N ARG A 129 -8.37 -4.73 2.18
CA ARG A 129 -9.32 -5.29 1.20
C ARG A 129 -10.05 -4.18 0.46
N ASP A 130 -10.41 -4.44 -0.80
CA ASP A 130 -11.27 -3.55 -1.61
C ASP A 130 -12.53 -4.23 -2.13
N ASP A 131 -12.75 -5.49 -1.74
CA ASP A 131 -13.95 -6.23 -2.04
C ASP A 131 -15.07 -5.96 -1.00
N GLN A 132 -16.31 -6.24 -1.40
CA GLN A 132 -17.46 -6.05 -0.54
C GLN A 132 -17.47 -7.05 0.61
N LEU A 133 -17.22 -6.56 1.83
CA LEU A 133 -17.27 -7.37 3.05
C LEU A 133 -18.70 -7.82 3.37
N GLY A 134 -18.87 -9.12 3.60
CA GLY A 134 -20.16 -9.72 3.96
C GLY A 134 -20.25 -10.14 5.44
N PRO A 135 -21.41 -10.67 5.89
CA PRO A 135 -21.62 -11.09 7.27
C PRO A 135 -20.54 -12.03 7.83
N LYS A 136 -20.10 -13.01 7.03
CA LYS A 136 -19.03 -13.95 7.42
C LYS A 136 -17.67 -13.27 7.61
N ASP A 137 -17.41 -12.19 6.88
CA ASP A 137 -16.17 -11.43 7.07
C ASP A 137 -16.21 -10.68 8.40
N PHE A 138 -17.37 -10.16 8.81
CA PHE A 138 -17.54 -9.48 10.10
C PHE A 138 -17.55 -10.43 11.30
N GLU A 139 -17.86 -11.71 11.10
CA GLU A 139 -17.65 -12.75 12.13
C GLU A 139 -16.16 -13.01 12.37
N LYS A 140 -15.33 -12.87 11.33
CA LYS A 140 -13.89 -13.15 11.39
C LYS A 140 -13.07 -11.91 11.76
N TYR A 141 -13.40 -10.77 11.16
CA TYR A 141 -12.59 -9.57 11.21
C TYR A 141 -13.32 -8.39 11.85
N ARG A 142 -12.57 -7.63 12.65
CA ARG A 142 -12.92 -6.26 13.02
C ARG A 142 -12.42 -5.29 11.95
N ILE A 143 -13.20 -4.26 11.65
CA ILE A 143 -12.75 -3.14 10.82
C ILE A 143 -11.96 -2.18 11.70
N ILE A 144 -10.76 -1.83 11.26
CA ILE A 144 -9.91 -0.80 11.89
C ILE A 144 -10.28 0.58 11.34
N THR A 145 -10.33 0.70 10.02
CA THR A 145 -10.73 1.92 9.33
C THR A 145 -11.04 1.67 7.85
N LYS A 146 -11.56 2.70 7.17
CA LYS A 146 -11.88 2.74 5.75
C LYS A 146 -11.39 4.03 5.09
N GLN A 147 -11.03 3.93 3.81
CA GLN A 147 -10.76 5.07 2.93
C GLN A 147 -11.50 4.90 1.61
N GLY A 148 -11.93 5.99 0.99
CA GLY A 148 -12.40 5.98 -0.39
C GLY A 148 -11.22 5.82 -1.36
N ILE A 149 -11.44 5.06 -2.43
CA ILE A 149 -10.46 4.84 -3.50
C ILE A 149 -10.90 5.62 -4.74
N LEU A 150 -10.06 6.53 -5.20
CA LEU A 150 -10.20 7.21 -6.48
C LEU A 150 -9.09 6.76 -7.42
N LEU A 151 -9.44 6.18 -8.56
CA LEU A 151 -8.47 5.80 -9.60
C LEU A 151 -8.66 6.68 -10.83
N VAL A 152 -7.62 7.43 -11.19
CA VAL A 152 -7.58 8.25 -12.40
C VAL A 152 -6.45 7.82 -13.31
N ARG A 153 -6.61 8.06 -14.61
CA ARG A 153 -5.56 7.88 -15.61
C ARG A 153 -5.38 9.14 -16.43
N PHE A 154 -4.14 9.37 -16.86
CA PHE A 154 -3.79 10.51 -17.72
C PHE A 154 -2.47 10.27 -18.44
N ARG A 155 -2.18 11.13 -19.41
CA ARG A 155 -0.87 11.22 -20.04
C ARG A 155 -0.01 12.24 -19.29
N ALA A 156 1.19 11.87 -18.88
CA ALA A 156 2.05 12.73 -18.06
C ALA A 156 2.33 14.09 -18.74
N GLU A 157 2.55 14.08 -20.05
CA GLU A 157 2.82 15.26 -20.86
C GLU A 157 1.64 16.24 -20.90
N GLU A 158 0.42 15.72 -21.01
CA GLU A 158 -0.81 16.52 -21.06
C GLU A 158 -1.13 17.10 -19.68
N LEU A 159 -1.03 16.27 -18.63
CA LEU A 159 -1.19 16.73 -17.26
C LEU A 159 -0.18 17.82 -16.93
N LYS A 160 1.08 17.68 -17.35
CA LYS A 160 2.12 18.69 -17.11
C LYS A 160 1.77 20.04 -17.72
N LEU A 161 1.19 20.08 -18.91
CA LEU A 161 0.69 21.33 -19.50
C LEU A 161 -0.45 21.90 -18.67
N ARG A 162 -1.41 21.05 -18.28
CA ARG A 162 -2.54 21.47 -17.47
C ARG A 162 -2.15 22.02 -16.10
N LEU A 163 -1.19 21.39 -15.42
CA LEU A 163 -0.68 21.85 -14.13
C LEU A 163 -0.05 23.24 -14.21
N ARG A 164 0.61 23.59 -15.32
CA ARG A 164 1.19 24.94 -15.54
C ARG A 164 0.13 26.03 -15.71
N GLU A 165 -1.07 25.68 -16.15
CA GLU A 165 -2.18 26.63 -16.31
C GLU A 165 -2.86 26.93 -14.97
N ILE A 166 -2.96 25.92 -14.10
CA ILE A 166 -3.73 26.01 -12.84
C ILE A 166 -2.87 26.34 -11.62
N ILE A 167 -1.57 26.03 -11.65
CA ILE A 167 -0.62 26.39 -10.59
C ILE A 167 0.11 27.65 -11.06
N PRO A 168 -0.18 28.83 -10.48
CA PRO A 168 0.53 30.05 -10.83
C PRO A 168 2.03 29.87 -10.59
N SER A 169 2.88 30.35 -11.49
CA SER A 169 4.32 30.48 -11.19
C SER A 169 4.48 31.39 -9.97
N ALA A 170 5.46 31.11 -9.10
CA ALA A 170 5.75 31.92 -7.92
C ALA A 170 5.94 33.43 -8.20
N ASP A 171 6.22 33.81 -9.46
CA ASP A 171 6.36 35.19 -9.92
C ASP A 171 5.03 35.91 -10.22
N ALA A 172 3.89 35.20 -10.22
CA ALA A 172 2.58 35.77 -10.48
C ALA A 172 1.89 36.08 -9.14
N HIS A 173 1.87 37.35 -8.75
CA HIS A 173 1.05 37.88 -7.66
C HIS A 173 -0.46 37.67 -7.95
N SER A 174 -0.94 36.44 -7.77
CA SER A 174 -2.37 36.12 -7.83
C SER A 174 -2.87 35.84 -6.41
N SER A 175 -3.75 36.71 -5.95
CA SER A 175 -4.37 36.74 -4.62
C SER A 175 -5.46 35.67 -4.44
N GLN A 176 -5.29 34.47 -5.02
CA GLN A 176 -6.32 33.44 -5.08
C GLN A 176 -5.89 32.06 -4.55
N GLN A 177 -4.67 31.88 -4.05
CA GLN A 177 -4.32 30.63 -3.35
C GLN A 177 -4.79 30.70 -1.88
N PRO A 178 -5.61 29.73 -1.42
CA PRO A 178 -6.02 29.67 -0.03
C PRO A 178 -4.88 29.04 0.79
N GLY A 179 -4.08 29.86 1.46
CA GLY A 179 -3.09 29.39 2.44
C GLY A 179 -1.69 29.09 1.89
N PRO A 180 -0.74 28.78 2.80
CA PRO A 180 0.64 28.43 2.43
C PRO A 180 0.69 27.11 1.65
N PRO A 181 1.72 26.89 0.80
CA PRO A 181 1.88 25.63 0.08
C PRO A 181 2.15 24.47 1.04
N PRO A 182 1.78 23.22 0.66
CA PRO A 182 2.13 22.03 1.45
C PRO A 182 3.62 21.96 1.78
N VAL A 183 3.93 21.57 3.00
CA VAL A 183 5.29 21.46 3.53
C VAL A 183 5.81 20.04 3.34
N HIS A 184 6.94 19.93 2.67
CA HIS A 184 7.64 18.65 2.54
C HIS A 184 8.41 18.33 3.81
N LEU A 185 8.18 17.13 4.34
CA LEU A 185 8.84 16.68 5.56
C LEU A 185 10.17 15.99 5.25
N ASP A 186 11.22 16.38 5.97
CA ASP A 186 12.44 15.59 6.05
C ASP A 186 12.31 14.50 7.13
N GLN A 187 13.32 13.62 7.22
CA GLN A 187 13.30 12.53 8.18
C GLN A 187 13.15 13.03 9.63
N THR A 188 13.79 14.14 10.00
CA THR A 188 13.70 14.73 11.33
C THR A 188 12.28 15.17 11.66
N SER A 189 11.64 15.87 10.71
CA SER A 189 10.28 16.38 10.84
C SER A 189 9.25 15.24 10.87
N ILE A 190 9.47 14.16 10.10
CA ILE A 190 8.65 12.94 10.17
C ILE A 190 8.72 12.34 11.57
N HIS A 191 9.93 12.14 12.11
CA HIS A 191 10.09 11.59 13.46
C HIS A 191 9.42 12.47 14.51
N GLN A 192 9.61 13.79 14.46
CA GLN A 192 9.00 14.70 15.41
C GLN A 192 7.47 14.65 15.30
N LEU A 193 6.92 14.85 14.11
CA LEU A 193 5.48 14.99 13.93
C LEU A 193 4.71 13.69 14.20
N TYR A 194 5.23 12.55 13.74
CA TYR A 194 4.51 11.27 13.80
C TYR A 194 4.80 10.43 15.06
N LEU A 195 5.87 10.72 15.82
CA LEU A 195 6.24 9.91 17.00
C LEU A 195 6.34 10.69 18.30
N THR A 196 6.62 12.00 18.26
CA THR A 196 6.83 12.78 19.50
C THR A 196 5.68 13.71 19.85
N THR A 197 4.73 13.91 18.94
CA THR A 197 3.54 14.73 19.16
C THR A 197 2.27 13.92 18.95
N ASP A 198 1.17 14.38 19.55
CA ASP A 198 -0.14 13.77 19.33
C ASP A 198 -0.89 14.35 18.12
N LEU A 199 -0.28 15.28 17.38
CA LEU A 199 -0.94 16.06 16.33
C LEU A 199 -1.55 15.18 15.23
N MET A 200 -0.83 14.12 14.83
CA MET A 200 -1.26 13.22 13.77
C MET A 200 -2.42 12.30 14.17
N HIS A 201 -2.74 12.15 15.45
CA HIS A 201 -3.86 11.30 15.89
C HIS A 201 -5.22 11.81 15.40
N ASN A 202 -5.36 13.12 15.20
CA ASN A 202 -6.59 13.74 14.69
C ASN A 202 -6.65 13.78 13.16
N VAL A 203 -5.52 13.58 12.48
CA VAL A 203 -5.42 13.59 11.01
C VAL A 203 -5.55 12.18 10.46
N LEU A 204 -4.88 11.21 11.11
CA LEU A 204 -4.85 9.82 10.67
C LEU A 204 -6.08 9.06 11.15
N PRO A 205 -6.72 8.27 10.28
CA PRO A 205 -7.86 7.47 10.68
C PRO A 205 -7.42 6.39 11.66
N ASN A 206 -8.02 6.37 12.85
CA ASN A 206 -7.68 5.45 13.93
C ASN A 206 -6.16 5.43 14.25
N ALA A 207 -5.51 6.60 14.21
CA ALA A 207 -4.06 6.75 14.43
C ALA A 207 -3.19 5.76 13.62
N THR A 208 -3.65 5.41 12.41
CA THR A 208 -3.01 4.42 11.54
C THR A 208 -2.57 5.10 10.25
N ILE A 209 -1.28 4.95 9.91
CA ILE A 209 -0.78 5.31 8.58
C ILE A 209 -1.14 4.15 7.65
N ILE A 210 -1.89 4.41 6.60
CA ILE A 210 -2.11 3.44 5.53
C ILE A 210 -1.32 3.93 4.33
N GLN A 211 -0.28 3.21 3.95
CA GLN A 211 0.61 3.61 2.88
C GLN A 211 0.74 2.47 1.87
N ASP A 212 0.37 2.70 0.61
CA ASP A 212 0.42 1.69 -0.46
C ASP A 212 -0.21 0.35 0.00
N TRP A 213 -1.45 0.43 0.51
CA TRP A 213 -2.23 -0.68 1.09
C TRP A 213 -1.72 -1.26 2.41
N GLN A 214 -0.64 -0.75 2.99
CA GLN A 214 -0.05 -1.30 4.21
C GLN A 214 -0.38 -0.42 5.44
N PRO A 215 -1.13 -0.95 6.43
CA PRO A 215 -1.53 -0.23 7.64
C PRO A 215 -0.51 -0.38 8.79
N PHE A 216 0.00 0.75 9.28
CA PHE A 216 1.01 0.85 10.34
C PHE A 216 0.53 1.70 11.51
N LYS A 217 0.74 1.23 12.75
CA LYS A 217 0.64 2.08 13.95
C LYS A 217 1.76 3.12 13.96
N LEU A 218 1.55 4.22 14.69
CA LEU A 218 2.56 5.24 14.97
C LEU A 218 3.62 4.74 15.96
N LEU A 219 4.52 3.90 15.48
CA LEU A 219 5.60 3.30 16.26
C LEU A 219 6.95 3.54 15.58
N PRO A 220 8.06 3.73 16.35
CA PRO A 220 9.38 3.93 15.77
C PRO A 220 9.80 2.84 14.79
N SER A 221 9.48 1.57 15.09
CA SER A 221 9.78 0.42 14.22
C SER A 221 9.07 0.51 12.87
N ASN A 222 7.81 0.93 12.87
CA ASN A 222 7.02 1.10 11.65
C ASN A 222 7.47 2.31 10.83
N ILE A 223 7.76 3.44 11.48
CA ILE A 223 8.32 4.60 10.79
C ILE A 223 9.68 4.24 10.15
N ALA A 224 10.50 3.42 10.81
CA ALA A 224 11.75 2.92 10.22
C ALA A 224 11.53 2.02 8.99
N ILE A 225 10.41 1.29 8.91
CA ILE A 225 10.03 0.55 7.69
C ILE A 225 9.65 1.54 6.58
N LEU A 226 8.81 2.52 6.89
CA LEU A 226 8.35 3.50 5.90
C LEU A 226 9.50 4.36 5.36
N LEU A 227 10.45 4.77 6.21
CA LEU A 227 11.62 5.57 5.81
C LEU A 227 12.61 4.82 4.89
N LYS A 228 12.53 3.50 4.79
CA LYS A 228 13.32 2.71 3.82
C LYS A 228 12.70 2.72 2.43
N LYS A 229 11.46 3.17 2.29
CA LYS A 229 10.74 3.24 1.02
C LYS A 229 10.90 4.62 0.40
N GLU A 230 10.81 4.67 -0.92
CA GLU A 230 10.73 5.92 -1.66
C GLU A 230 9.30 6.49 -1.56
N ILE A 231 9.08 7.28 -0.50
CA ILE A 231 7.81 7.97 -0.21
C ILE A 231 8.08 9.46 -0.03
N ASP A 232 7.25 10.28 -0.66
CA ASP A 232 7.21 11.73 -0.47
C ASP A 232 6.15 12.08 0.58
N TRP A 233 6.53 12.87 1.58
CA TRP A 233 5.68 13.18 2.75
C TRP A 233 5.36 14.67 2.79
N LEU A 234 4.06 14.99 2.81
CA LEU A 234 3.58 16.36 2.82
C LEU A 234 2.55 16.58 3.95
N VAL A 235 2.57 17.77 4.54
CA VAL A 235 1.55 18.27 5.49
C VAL A 235 1.14 19.69 5.13
N ASP A 236 -0.06 20.12 5.52
CA ASP A 236 -0.50 21.50 5.34
C ASP A 236 0.23 22.47 6.29
N ASP A 237 0.43 22.06 7.55
CA ASP A 237 1.13 22.84 8.59
C ASP A 237 1.92 21.89 9.50
N VAL A 238 3.20 22.18 9.71
CA VAL A 238 4.07 21.38 10.60
C VAL A 238 3.75 21.55 12.08
N SER A 239 3.13 22.66 12.47
CA SER A 239 2.83 22.99 13.87
C SER A 239 1.47 22.47 14.31
N ASN A 240 0.51 22.41 13.38
CA ASN A 240 -0.85 21.96 13.64
C ASN A 240 -1.48 21.39 12.35
N PRO A 241 -1.03 20.21 11.89
CA PRO A 241 -1.50 19.63 10.64
C PRO A 241 -2.99 19.28 10.73
N THR A 242 -3.71 19.56 9.66
CA THR A 242 -5.10 19.11 9.46
C THR A 242 -5.25 18.17 8.27
N VAL A 243 -4.28 18.21 7.34
CA VAL A 243 -4.19 17.33 6.18
C VAL A 243 -2.75 16.87 5.98
N ALA A 244 -2.56 15.57 5.79
CA ALA A 244 -1.28 14.98 5.44
C ALA A 244 -1.43 14.11 4.20
N SER A 245 -0.36 13.91 3.45
CA SER A 245 -0.36 12.95 2.36
C SER A 245 0.99 12.29 2.14
N LEU A 246 0.96 11.03 1.70
CA LEU A 246 2.11 10.21 1.40
C LEU A 246 1.99 9.75 -0.05
N CYS A 247 3.03 9.95 -0.86
CA CYS A 247 3.03 9.53 -2.27
C CYS A 247 4.16 8.53 -2.54
N THR A 248 3.83 7.38 -3.13
CA THR A 248 4.86 6.49 -3.67
C THR A 248 5.51 7.12 -4.90
N PHE A 249 6.80 6.89 -5.09
CA PHE A 249 7.44 7.23 -6.36
C PHE A 249 6.86 6.38 -7.51
N PRO A 250 6.70 6.96 -8.72
CA PRO A 250 6.10 6.23 -9.84
C PRO A 250 6.89 4.99 -10.23
N PHE A 251 6.20 3.87 -10.42
CA PHE A 251 6.80 2.61 -10.84
C PHE A 251 6.14 2.03 -12.08
N LYS A 252 6.84 1.15 -12.80
CA LYS A 252 6.33 0.51 -14.02
C LYS A 252 5.32 -0.60 -13.70
N VAL A 253 4.31 -0.73 -14.55
CA VAL A 253 3.28 -1.78 -14.46
C VAL A 253 3.17 -2.55 -15.79
N PRO A 254 2.78 -3.84 -15.77
CA PRO A 254 2.87 -4.72 -16.93
C PRO A 254 1.80 -4.51 -18.02
N ILE A 255 0.83 -3.59 -17.85
CA ILE A 255 -0.13 -3.26 -18.92
C ILE A 255 0.51 -2.67 -20.18
N GLY A 256 1.73 -2.13 -20.10
CA GLY A 256 2.46 -1.64 -21.26
C GLY A 256 3.78 -0.94 -20.88
N ASP A 257 4.70 -0.87 -21.84
CA ASP A 257 6.07 -0.40 -21.62
C ASP A 257 6.16 1.08 -21.19
N ASP A 258 5.15 1.89 -21.52
CA ASP A 258 5.07 3.32 -21.22
C ASP A 258 4.09 3.66 -20.08
N TRP A 259 3.68 2.66 -19.30
CA TRP A 259 2.77 2.85 -18.17
C TRP A 259 3.49 2.96 -16.83
N TYR A 260 3.05 3.92 -16.02
CA TYR A 260 3.47 4.13 -14.65
C TYR A 260 2.29 4.03 -13.70
N TYR A 261 2.57 3.70 -12.45
CA TYR A 261 1.61 3.65 -11.37
C TYR A 261 2.16 4.41 -10.17
N LEU A 262 1.30 5.16 -9.48
CA LEU A 262 1.62 5.78 -8.20
C LEU A 262 0.38 5.82 -7.29
N ASN A 263 0.62 5.68 -6.00
CA ASN A 263 -0.36 5.78 -4.92
C ASN A 263 -0.16 7.08 -4.16
N ILE A 264 -1.25 7.78 -3.86
CA ILE A 264 -1.29 8.94 -2.97
C ILE A 264 -2.26 8.64 -1.83
N ASP A 265 -1.72 8.40 -0.64
CA ASP A 265 -2.49 8.18 0.57
C ASP A 265 -2.72 9.53 1.27
N MET A 266 -3.96 9.99 1.32
CA MET A 266 -4.36 11.28 1.85
C MET A 266 -5.16 11.13 3.15
N PHE A 267 -4.85 12.00 4.10
CA PHE A 267 -5.42 12.01 5.45
C PHE A 267 -5.94 13.40 5.78
N GLY A 268 -6.99 13.46 6.59
CA GLY A 268 -7.73 14.70 6.86
C GLY A 268 -9.01 14.83 6.04
N LYS A 269 -9.76 15.90 6.31
CA LYS A 269 -11.13 16.11 5.80
C LYS A 269 -11.31 17.42 5.04
N ASP A 270 -10.29 18.26 4.99
CA ASP A 270 -10.37 19.53 4.27
C ASP A 270 -10.11 19.30 2.78
N LEU A 271 -11.14 19.52 1.96
CA LEU A 271 -11.06 19.34 0.51
C LEU A 271 -10.03 20.24 -0.15
N SER A 272 -9.91 21.51 0.28
CA SER A 272 -9.04 22.48 -0.37
C SER A 272 -7.58 22.13 -0.11
N LEU A 273 -7.25 21.80 1.14
CA LEU A 273 -5.90 21.36 1.52
C LEU A 273 -5.55 20.01 0.87
N ALA A 274 -6.52 19.09 0.79
CA ALA A 274 -6.35 17.85 0.04
C ALA A 274 -6.02 18.12 -1.44
N GLN A 275 -6.77 19.00 -2.13
CA GLN A 275 -6.48 19.35 -3.52
C GLN A 275 -5.08 19.94 -3.69
N GLN A 276 -4.61 20.78 -2.75
CA GLN A 276 -3.26 21.34 -2.78
C GLN A 276 -2.17 20.26 -2.65
N GLN A 277 -2.35 19.35 -1.69
CA GLN A 277 -1.48 18.19 -1.47
C GLN A 277 -1.39 17.32 -2.74
N PHE A 278 -2.54 17.03 -3.33
CA PHE A 278 -2.64 16.24 -4.56
C PHE A 278 -1.93 16.92 -5.74
N LEU A 279 -2.16 18.21 -5.95
CA LEU A 279 -1.48 19.00 -6.99
C LEU A 279 0.04 19.01 -6.81
N CYS A 280 0.51 19.15 -5.58
CA CYS A 280 1.95 19.15 -5.25
C CYS A 280 2.59 17.81 -5.65
N HIS A 281 1.97 16.69 -5.27
CA HIS A 281 2.43 15.36 -5.65
C HIS A 281 2.43 15.14 -7.16
N LEU A 282 1.34 15.51 -7.85
CA LEU A 282 1.26 15.38 -9.30
C LEU A 282 2.37 16.18 -9.99
N GLN A 283 2.59 17.44 -9.58
CA GLN A 283 3.64 18.28 -10.15
C GLN A 283 5.03 17.68 -9.94
N ARG A 284 5.29 17.12 -8.76
CA ARG A 284 6.60 16.57 -8.41
C ARG A 284 6.89 15.24 -9.10
N HIS A 285 5.94 14.31 -9.03
CA HIS A 285 6.14 12.92 -9.43
C HIS A 285 5.85 12.67 -10.91
N THR A 286 5.10 13.54 -11.59
CA THR A 286 4.77 13.32 -13.01
C THR A 286 5.54 14.23 -13.97
N ASN A 287 6.20 15.30 -13.50
CA ASN A 287 6.83 16.30 -14.36
C ASN A 287 7.96 15.78 -15.28
N ASN A 288 8.63 14.69 -14.89
CA ASN A 288 9.70 14.08 -15.69
C ASN A 288 9.26 12.78 -16.39
N LEU A 289 8.02 12.34 -16.19
CA LEU A 289 7.50 11.14 -16.83
C LEU A 289 7.11 11.41 -18.29
N LYS A 290 7.13 10.35 -19.09
CA LYS A 290 6.63 10.33 -20.46
C LYS A 290 5.82 9.05 -20.66
N GLY A 291 4.56 9.18 -21.06
CA GLY A 291 3.64 8.06 -21.21
C GLY A 291 2.42 8.15 -20.29
N HIS A 292 1.80 7.01 -20.06
CA HIS A 292 0.55 6.89 -19.33
C HIS A 292 0.78 6.68 -17.83
N VAL A 293 -0.04 7.31 -17.00
CA VAL A 293 0.04 7.20 -15.55
C VAL A 293 -1.31 6.75 -15.02
N MET A 294 -1.28 5.72 -14.19
CA MET A 294 -2.36 5.31 -13.33
C MET A 294 -2.10 5.88 -11.93
N CYS A 295 -2.97 6.76 -11.46
CA CYS A 295 -2.82 7.41 -10.16
C CYS A 295 -3.98 6.98 -9.27
N GLN A 296 -3.67 6.23 -8.22
CA GLN A 296 -4.65 5.81 -7.23
C GLN A 296 -4.51 6.69 -5.99
N ILE A 297 -5.64 7.19 -5.51
CA ILE A 297 -5.72 8.10 -4.39
C ILE A 297 -6.59 7.44 -3.32
N PHE A 298 -6.09 7.39 -2.10
CA PHE A 298 -6.84 6.97 -0.92
C PHE A 298 -7.17 8.21 -0.11
N LEU A 299 -8.44 8.41 0.22
CA LEU A 299 -8.88 9.63 0.91
C LEU A 299 -10.06 9.36 1.81
N GLU A 300 -10.45 10.36 2.59
CA GLU A 300 -11.68 10.28 3.39
C GLU A 300 -12.89 10.04 2.46
N PRO A 301 -13.80 9.08 2.77
CA PRO A 301 -14.92 8.70 1.91
C PRO A 301 -15.78 9.86 1.39
N GLY A 302 -16.13 10.82 2.24
CA GLY A 302 -16.91 12.01 1.89
C GLY A 302 -16.19 12.97 0.93
N LEU A 303 -14.86 12.91 0.84
CA LEU A 303 -14.08 13.69 -0.13
C LEU A 303 -14.05 13.05 -1.54
N TRP A 304 -14.52 11.81 -1.72
CA TRP A 304 -14.40 11.12 -3.01
C TRP A 304 -15.09 11.86 -4.14
N ARG A 305 -16.38 12.20 -3.96
CA ARG A 305 -17.16 12.87 -4.99
C ARG A 305 -16.56 14.22 -5.39
N PRO A 306 -16.28 15.15 -4.46
CA PRO A 306 -15.68 16.42 -4.84
C PRO A 306 -14.26 16.30 -5.40
N MET A 307 -13.47 15.31 -4.98
CA MET A 307 -12.15 15.05 -5.59
C MET A 307 -12.28 14.51 -7.02
N THR A 308 -13.25 13.62 -7.29
CA THR A 308 -13.57 13.16 -8.65
C THR A 308 -13.97 14.32 -9.54
N ASP A 309 -14.86 15.20 -9.06
CA ASP A 309 -15.30 16.38 -9.82
C ASP A 309 -14.11 17.33 -10.09
N PHE A 310 -13.17 17.47 -9.14
CA PHE A 310 -11.94 18.23 -9.34
C PHE A 310 -11.03 17.59 -10.41
N CYS A 311 -10.79 16.28 -10.35
CA CYS A 311 -10.02 15.55 -11.34
C CYS A 311 -10.58 15.71 -12.77
N GLN A 312 -11.89 15.53 -12.95
CA GLN A 312 -12.51 15.60 -14.26
C GLN A 312 -12.61 17.03 -14.78
N ASN A 313 -13.10 17.97 -13.96
CA ASN A 313 -13.42 19.31 -14.43
C ASN A 313 -12.23 20.28 -14.38
N THR A 314 -11.29 20.07 -13.45
CA THR A 314 -10.13 20.95 -13.28
C THR A 314 -8.89 20.35 -13.92
N LEU A 315 -8.56 19.08 -13.65
CA LEU A 315 -7.36 18.45 -14.19
C LEU A 315 -7.56 17.84 -15.59
N ASN A 316 -8.80 17.67 -16.04
CA ASN A 316 -9.13 17.02 -17.30
C ASN A 316 -8.51 15.61 -17.41
N VAL A 317 -8.59 14.83 -16.33
CA VAL A 317 -8.09 13.44 -16.28
C VAL A 317 -9.26 12.46 -16.24
N ASP A 318 -9.02 11.26 -16.75
CA ASP A 318 -10.04 10.23 -16.88
C ASP A 318 -10.24 9.49 -15.55
N LEU A 319 -11.50 9.35 -15.13
CA LEU A 319 -11.89 8.41 -14.07
C LEU A 319 -11.85 6.98 -14.61
N VAL A 320 -11.24 6.06 -13.87
CA VAL A 320 -11.09 4.66 -14.30
C VAL A 320 -12.16 3.74 -13.71
N LYS A 321 -12.62 4.04 -12.49
CA LYS A 321 -13.62 3.24 -11.76
C LYS A 321 -14.57 4.14 -10.99
N GLU A 322 -15.78 3.64 -10.76
CA GLU A 322 -16.69 4.21 -9.77
C GLU A 322 -16.16 4.03 -8.34
N TYR A 323 -16.86 4.63 -7.37
CA TYR A 323 -16.50 4.58 -5.96
C TYR A 323 -16.25 3.17 -5.45
N THR A 324 -15.09 2.95 -4.85
CA THR A 324 -14.77 1.75 -4.07
C THR A 324 -14.10 2.16 -2.76
N GLU A 325 -14.09 1.26 -1.78
CA GLU A 325 -13.47 1.50 -0.47
C GLU A 325 -12.26 0.61 -0.27
N GLN A 326 -11.24 1.14 0.39
CA GLN A 326 -10.19 0.37 1.02
C GLN A 326 -10.60 0.14 2.48
N CYS A 327 -10.68 -1.12 2.90
CA CYS A 327 -11.01 -1.52 4.27
C CYS A 327 -9.79 -2.16 4.93
N VAL A 328 -9.32 -1.58 6.03
CA VAL A 328 -8.32 -2.22 6.89
C VAL A 328 -9.05 -3.10 7.89
N VAL A 329 -8.74 -4.39 7.87
CA VAL A 329 -9.38 -5.39 8.71
C VAL A 329 -8.35 -6.16 9.51
N GLU A 330 -8.76 -6.60 10.70
CA GLU A 330 -7.90 -7.31 11.64
C GLU A 330 -8.66 -8.47 12.28
N SER A 331 -7.96 -9.56 12.57
CA SER A 331 -8.48 -10.69 13.34
C SER A 331 -7.43 -11.15 14.34
N ASP A 332 -7.86 -11.74 15.45
CA ASP A 332 -6.92 -12.31 16.41
C ASP A 332 -6.20 -13.52 15.79
N LEU A 333 -4.91 -13.61 16.08
CA LEU A 333 -4.08 -14.73 15.66
C LEU A 333 -4.11 -15.78 16.78
N ILE A 334 -4.74 -16.92 16.48
CA ILE A 334 -4.89 -18.04 17.42
C ILE A 334 -3.56 -18.79 17.55
#